data_AF-A0A350UYY7-F1
#
_entry.id   AF-A0A350UYY7-F1
#
_cell.length_a   1.000
_cell.length_b   1.000
_cell.length_c   1.000
_cell.angle_alpha   90.00
_cell.angle_beta   90.00
_cell.angle_gamma   90.00
#
_symmetry.space_group_name_H-M   'P 1'
#
loop_
_entity.id
_entity.type
_entity.pdbx_description
1 polymer ?
#
loop_
_entity_poly.entity_id
_entity_poly.type
_entity_poly.pdbx_seq_one_letter_code
_entity_poly.pdbx_strand_id
1 'polypeptide(L)'
;MSQYILKRILLFIPTLIAITIITFTISRLAPGDPTELKVGVSGENMKADEKSQLNQQAKDYYKQKWGLDKPIYMQYLIWLGNMATGDFGNSFVDNRPVMDKILERIPVTAPITLMVISLSYLIAIPIGIYSAARQYSKVDRFSTFMLFVFYSLPSFWVATMAIVFLA
;
A
#
# COMPACT_ATOMS: atom_id res chain seq x y z
N MET A 1 28.31 -13.46 8.11
CA MET A 1 27.48 -12.25 7.92
C MET A 1 27.31 -11.85 6.45
N SER A 2 28.37 -11.60 5.67
CA SER A 2 28.25 -11.19 4.25
C SER A 2 27.46 -12.19 3.37
N GLN A 3 27.76 -13.49 3.46
CA GLN A 3 26.99 -14.54 2.74
C GLN A 3 25.51 -14.57 3.11
N TYR A 4 25.17 -14.25 4.36
CA TYR A 4 23.78 -14.20 4.82
C TYR A 4 23.04 -12.96 4.28
N ILE A 5 23.71 -11.81 4.26
CA ILE A 5 23.19 -10.57 3.67
C ILE A 5 22.95 -10.79 2.18
N LEU A 6 23.92 -11.37 1.47
CA LEU A 6 23.79 -11.68 0.04
C LEU A 6 22.61 -12.62 -0.23
N LYS A 7 22.48 -13.70 0.57
CA LYS A 7 21.34 -14.63 0.46
C LYS A 7 20.00 -13.92 0.68
N ARG A 8 19.92 -13.01 1.65
CA ARG A 8 18.70 -12.21 1.88
C ARG A 8 18.38 -11.27 0.74
N ILE A 9 19.36 -10.54 0.21
CA ILE A 9 19.18 -9.65 -0.96
C ILE A 9 18.73 -10.47 -2.17
N LEU A 10 19.32 -11.65 -2.38
CA LEU A 10 18.98 -12.51 -3.50
C LEU A 10 17.56 -13.12 -3.35
N LEU A 11 17.09 -13.38 -2.13
CA LEU A 11 15.70 -13.77 -1.86
C LEU A 11 14.71 -12.60 -1.95
N PHE A 12 15.17 -11.37 -1.72
CA PHE A 12 14.34 -10.17 -1.81
C PHE A 12 13.90 -9.88 -3.25
N ILE A 13 14.79 -10.06 -4.23
CA ILE A 13 14.50 -9.84 -5.65
C ILE A 13 13.30 -10.66 -6.16
N PRO A 14 13.26 -12.01 -6.04
CA PRO A 14 12.11 -12.79 -6.52
C PRO A 14 10.83 -12.46 -5.73
N THR A 15 10.95 -12.10 -4.45
CA THR A 15 9.80 -11.68 -3.65
C THR A 15 9.21 -10.36 -4.17
N LEU A 16 10.05 -9.37 -4.49
CA LEU A 16 9.60 -8.12 -5.11
C LEU A 16 8.97 -8.36 -6.48
N ILE A 17 9.57 -9.19 -7.31
CA ILE A 17 9.01 -9.53 -8.64
C ILE A 17 7.63 -10.16 -8.47
N ALA A 18 7.48 -11.13 -7.55
CA ALA A 18 6.18 -11.75 -7.27
C ALA A 18 5.13 -10.71 -6.82
N ILE A 19 5.49 -9.84 -5.87
CA ILE A 19 4.58 -8.79 -5.38
C ILE A 19 4.19 -7.84 -6.52
N THR A 20 5.14 -7.36 -7.31
CA THR A 20 4.86 -6.41 -8.42
C THR A 20 4.00 -7.04 -9.50
N ILE A 21 4.19 -8.32 -9.84
CA ILE A 21 3.33 -9.05 -10.78
C ILE A 21 1.92 -9.15 -10.24
N ILE A 22 1.75 -9.51 -8.96
CA ILE A 22 0.44 -9.61 -8.31
C ILE A 22 -0.24 -8.24 -8.29
N THR A 23 0.45 -7.18 -7.87
CA THR A 23 -0.09 -5.82 -7.85
C THR A 23 -0.49 -5.37 -9.24
N PHE A 24 0.36 -5.55 -10.26
CA PHE A 24 0.05 -5.22 -11.64
C PHE A 24 -1.19 -5.96 -12.15
N THR A 25 -1.29 -7.25 -11.83
CA THR A 25 -2.43 -8.09 -12.22
C THR A 25 -3.72 -7.60 -11.56
N ILE A 26 -3.70 -7.33 -10.25
CA ILE A 26 -4.85 -6.80 -9.52
C ILE A 26 -5.26 -5.43 -10.09
N SER A 27 -4.30 -4.54 -10.33
CA SER A 27 -4.57 -3.21 -10.90
C SER A 27 -5.21 -3.30 -12.29
N ARG A 28 -4.85 -4.30 -13.10
CA ARG A 28 -5.43 -4.49 -14.43
C ARG A 28 -6.79 -5.17 -14.42
N LEU A 29 -7.05 -6.04 -13.44
CA LEU A 29 -8.34 -6.69 -13.25
C LEU A 29 -9.35 -5.80 -12.51
N ALA A 30 -8.89 -4.71 -11.90
CA ALA A 30 -9.74 -3.76 -11.23
C ALA A 30 -10.77 -3.18 -12.22
N PRO A 31 -12.06 -3.13 -11.85
CA PRO A 31 -13.10 -2.56 -12.70
C PRO A 31 -12.91 -1.04 -12.83
N GLY A 32 -12.99 -0.54 -14.06
CA GLY A 32 -12.84 0.88 -14.41
C GLY A 32 -11.64 1.11 -15.34
N ASP A 33 -11.91 1.53 -16.58
CA ASP A 33 -10.83 1.91 -17.50
C ASP A 33 -10.22 3.23 -16.98
N PRO A 34 -8.91 3.29 -16.68
CA PRO A 34 -8.27 4.52 -16.20
C PRO A 34 -8.39 5.68 -17.21
N THR A 35 -8.63 5.37 -18.48
CA THR A 35 -8.93 6.36 -19.52
C THR A 35 -10.36 6.90 -19.40
N GLU A 36 -11.31 6.12 -18.90
CA GLU A 36 -12.70 6.56 -18.66
C GLU A 36 -12.83 7.46 -17.45
N LEU A 37 -12.08 7.20 -16.37
CA LEU A 37 -12.09 8.03 -15.16
C LEU A 37 -11.60 9.46 -15.42
N LYS A 38 -10.59 9.63 -16.29
CA LYS A 38 -10.10 10.97 -16.66
C LYS A 38 -11.02 11.71 -17.61
N VAL A 39 -11.74 10.97 -18.45
CA VAL A 39 -12.59 11.51 -19.50
C VAL A 39 -14.00 11.85 -18.99
N GLY A 40 -14.51 11.09 -18.01
CA GLY A 40 -15.81 11.33 -17.39
C GLY A 40 -15.94 12.67 -16.67
N VAL A 41 -14.83 13.20 -16.12
CA VAL A 41 -14.79 14.47 -15.38
C VAL A 41 -14.80 15.69 -16.31
N SER A 42 -14.36 15.54 -17.57
CA SER A 42 -14.18 16.67 -18.49
C SER A 42 -15.42 17.06 -19.30
N GLY A 43 -16.55 16.34 -19.19
CA GLY A 43 -17.65 16.43 -20.15
C GLY A 43 -19.05 16.49 -19.56
N GLU A 44 -19.23 17.01 -18.35
CA GLU A 44 -20.55 17.11 -17.72
C GLU A 44 -21.50 18.09 -18.44
N ASN A 45 -20.95 19.08 -19.17
CA ASN A 45 -21.71 20.14 -19.86
C ASN A 45 -21.64 20.13 -21.40
N MET A 46 -21.25 19.02 -22.05
CA MET A 46 -21.11 18.93 -23.53
C MET A 46 -22.20 18.09 -24.20
N LYS A 47 -22.57 18.45 -25.44
CA LYS A 47 -23.54 17.72 -26.28
C LYS A 47 -23.06 16.28 -26.55
N ALA A 48 -24.01 15.33 -26.62
CA ALA A 48 -23.73 13.90 -26.68
C ALA A 48 -22.79 13.47 -27.83
N ASP A 49 -22.93 14.08 -29.01
CA ASP A 49 -22.12 13.73 -30.20
C ASP A 49 -20.67 14.23 -30.11
N GLU A 50 -20.48 15.43 -29.54
CA GLU A 50 -19.17 16.07 -29.36
C GLU A 50 -18.39 15.42 -28.20
N LYS A 51 -19.12 15.02 -27.14
CA LYS A 51 -18.61 14.25 -26.01
C LYS A 51 -18.08 12.88 -26.47
N SER A 52 -18.75 12.20 -27.39
CA SER A 52 -18.30 10.89 -27.89
C SER A 52 -16.95 10.97 -28.61
N GLN A 53 -16.74 11.98 -29.46
CA GLN A 53 -15.52 12.13 -30.26
C GLN A 53 -14.31 12.56 -29.41
N LEU A 54 -14.49 13.53 -28.50
CA LEU A 54 -13.43 13.96 -27.57
C LEU A 54 -13.05 12.83 -26.60
N ASN A 55 -14.02 12.05 -26.16
CA ASN A 55 -13.78 10.89 -25.31
C ASN A 55 -12.96 9.82 -26.04
N GLN A 56 -13.25 9.56 -27.31
CA GLN A 56 -12.48 8.60 -28.12
C GLN A 56 -11.02 9.03 -28.27
N GLN A 57 -10.78 10.30 -28.64
CA GLN A 57 -9.44 10.84 -28.83
C GLN A 57 -8.62 10.86 -27.53
N ALA A 58 -9.24 11.25 -26.42
CA ALA A 58 -8.60 11.23 -25.11
C ALA A 58 -8.27 9.79 -24.68
N LYS A 59 -9.18 8.83 -24.91
CA LYS A 59 -8.91 7.41 -24.63
C LYS A 59 -7.71 6.89 -25.42
N ASP A 60 -7.62 7.21 -26.71
CA ASP A 60 -6.52 6.74 -27.56
C ASP A 60 -5.18 7.41 -27.18
N TYR A 61 -5.20 8.70 -26.82
CA TYR A 61 -4.04 9.40 -26.27
C TYR A 61 -3.52 8.71 -25.00
N TYR A 62 -4.40 8.40 -24.04
CA TYR A 62 -3.99 7.77 -22.79
C TYR A 62 -3.58 6.30 -22.97
N LYS A 63 -4.19 5.57 -23.91
CA LYS A 63 -3.77 4.22 -24.28
C LYS A 63 -2.32 4.20 -24.76
N GLN A 64 -1.94 5.12 -25.65
CA GLN A 64 -0.57 5.23 -26.13
C GLN A 64 0.38 5.71 -25.02
N LYS A 65 -0.03 6.73 -24.25
CA LYS A 65 0.79 7.31 -23.18
C LYS A 65 1.13 6.30 -22.08
N TRP A 66 0.19 5.42 -21.73
CA TRP A 66 0.38 4.38 -20.71
C TRP A 66 0.81 3.03 -21.31
N GLY A 67 1.05 2.95 -22.61
CA GLY A 67 1.46 1.73 -23.29
C GLY A 67 0.41 0.62 -23.28
N LEU A 68 -0.86 0.94 -23.03
CA LEU A 68 -1.97 -0.02 -22.96
C LEU A 68 -2.25 -0.69 -24.31
N ASP A 69 -1.72 -0.13 -25.40
CA ASP A 69 -1.70 -0.68 -26.75
C ASP A 69 -0.71 -1.84 -26.94
N LYS A 70 0.27 -1.99 -26.04
CA LYS A 70 1.35 -2.98 -26.14
C LYS A 70 0.96 -4.33 -25.54
N PRO A 71 1.68 -5.42 -25.88
CA PRO A 71 1.52 -6.71 -25.21
C PRO A 71 1.69 -6.62 -23.68
N ILE A 72 1.04 -7.53 -22.96
CA ILE A 72 0.93 -7.50 -21.48
C ILE A 72 2.29 -7.42 -20.79
N TYR A 73 3.27 -8.19 -21.27
CA TYR A 73 4.62 -8.19 -20.70
C TYR A 73 5.34 -6.85 -20.91
N MET A 74 5.09 -6.15 -22.03
CA MET A 74 5.64 -4.81 -22.27
C MET A 74 4.99 -3.79 -21.35
N GLN A 75 3.68 -3.88 -21.12
CA GLN A 75 2.98 -3.01 -20.17
C GLN A 75 3.58 -3.13 -18.77
N TYR A 76 3.83 -4.37 -18.32
CA TYR A 76 4.47 -4.63 -17.03
C TYR A 76 5.90 -4.07 -16.98
N LEU A 77 6.72 -4.27 -18.01
CA LEU A 77 8.10 -3.77 -18.04
C LEU A 77 8.17 -2.23 -18.04
N ILE A 78 7.29 -1.56 -18.79
CA ILE A 78 7.21 -0.09 -18.82
C ILE A 78 6.76 0.42 -17.45
N TRP A 79 5.72 -0.17 -16.87
CA TRP A 79 5.23 0.21 -15.55
C TRP A 79 6.28 -0.01 -14.45
N LEU A 80 6.96 -1.16 -14.47
CA LEU A 80 8.04 -1.47 -13.53
C LEU A 80 9.22 -0.51 -13.70
N GLY A 81 9.59 -0.18 -14.94
CA GLY A 81 10.62 0.79 -15.25
C GLY A 81 10.31 2.18 -14.69
N ASN A 82 9.09 2.68 -14.90
CA ASN A 82 8.64 3.96 -14.36
C ASN A 82 8.64 3.96 -12.82
N MET A 83 8.15 2.90 -12.18
CA MET A 83 8.24 2.79 -10.72
C MET A 83 9.68 2.77 -10.21
N ALA A 84 10.58 2.07 -10.91
CA ALA A 84 11.98 1.99 -10.54
C ALA A 84 12.71 3.33 -10.66
N THR A 85 12.27 4.22 -11.56
CA THR A 85 12.77 5.60 -11.67
C THR A 85 12.06 6.57 -10.72
N GLY A 86 11.09 6.10 -9.92
CA GLY A 86 10.31 6.91 -8.99
C GLY A 86 9.12 7.63 -9.64
N ASP A 87 8.81 7.35 -10.90
CA ASP A 87 7.60 7.84 -11.56
C ASP A 87 6.42 6.89 -11.29
N PHE A 88 5.63 7.25 -10.27
CA PHE A 88 4.39 6.56 -9.92
C PHE A 88 3.17 7.07 -10.70
N GLY A 89 3.36 8.05 -11.60
CA GLY A 89 2.29 8.72 -12.32
C GLY A 89 1.39 9.60 -11.43
N ASN A 90 0.19 9.85 -11.94
CA ASN A 90 -0.81 10.70 -11.29
C ASN A 90 -1.94 9.85 -10.72
N SER A 91 -2.49 10.26 -9.58
CA SER A 91 -3.71 9.68 -9.00
C SER A 91 -4.86 9.77 -9.99
N PHE A 92 -5.60 8.67 -10.17
CA PHE A 92 -6.82 8.66 -10.99
C PHE A 92 -7.98 9.41 -10.34
N VAL A 93 -7.96 9.60 -9.02
CA VAL A 93 -9.01 10.28 -8.26
C VAL A 93 -8.69 11.77 -8.12
N ASP A 94 -7.48 12.09 -7.65
CA ASP A 94 -7.11 13.46 -7.29
C ASP A 94 -6.37 14.21 -8.41
N ASN A 95 -6.07 13.53 -9.52
CA ASN A 95 -5.36 14.08 -10.69
C ASN A 95 -4.01 14.78 -10.40
N ARG A 96 -3.36 14.44 -9.29
CA ARG A 96 -2.03 14.96 -8.89
C ARG A 96 -0.97 13.85 -8.81
N PRO A 97 0.33 14.19 -8.82
CA PRO A 97 1.40 13.20 -8.72
C PRO A 97 1.26 12.34 -7.46
N VAL A 98 1.39 11.03 -7.63
CA VAL A 98 1.32 10.08 -6.51
C VAL A 98 2.50 10.28 -5.55
N MET A 99 3.67 10.66 -6.07
CA MET A 99 4.86 10.95 -5.26
C MET A 99 4.58 12.03 -4.20
N ASP A 100 3.91 13.12 -4.58
CA ASP A 100 3.57 14.19 -3.63
C ASP A 100 2.69 13.67 -2.50
N LYS A 101 1.70 12.82 -2.81
CA LYS A 101 0.81 12.23 -1.80
C LYS A 101 1.56 11.32 -0.84
N ILE A 102 2.60 10.62 -1.32
CA ILE A 102 3.46 9.79 -0.48
C ILE A 102 4.29 10.69 0.45
N LEU A 103 4.95 11.69 -0.12
CA LEU A 103 5.80 12.63 0.62
C LEU A 103 5.02 13.41 1.69
N GLU A 104 3.77 13.80 1.42
CA GLU A 104 2.90 14.46 2.38
C GLU A 104 2.55 13.57 3.59
N ARG A 105 2.50 12.24 3.42
CA ARG A 105 2.14 11.28 4.47
C ARG A 105 3.33 10.85 5.33
N ILE A 106 4.53 10.80 4.74
CA ILE A 106 5.77 10.42 5.46
C ILE A 106 5.96 11.17 6.79
N PRO A 107 5.89 12.53 6.85
CA PRO A 107 6.18 13.25 8.08
C PRO A 107 5.15 13.00 9.19
N VAL A 108 3.96 12.50 8.86
CA VAL A 108 2.94 12.12 9.84
C VAL A 108 3.11 10.65 10.25
N THR A 109 3.29 9.75 9.29
CA THR A 109 3.38 8.31 9.57
C THR A 109 4.68 7.91 10.26
N ALA A 110 5.81 8.52 9.88
CA ALA A 110 7.12 8.19 10.43
C ALA A 110 7.22 8.39 11.95
N PRO A 111 6.91 9.58 12.52
CA PRO A 111 7.00 9.77 13.97
C PRO A 111 6.01 8.90 14.74
N ILE A 112 4.79 8.71 14.24
CA ILE A 112 3.79 7.82 14.86
C ILE A 112 4.34 6.40 14.94
N THR A 113 4.88 5.90 13.83
CA THR A 113 5.42 4.53 13.75
C THR A 113 6.65 4.37 14.65
N LEU A 114 7.54 5.36 14.68
CA LEU A 114 8.71 5.35 15.56
C LEU A 114 8.31 5.35 17.03
N MET A 115 7.32 6.15 17.43
CA MET A 115 6.78 6.12 18.80
C MET A 115 6.17 4.76 19.14
N VAL A 116 5.35 4.20 18.25
CA VAL A 116 4.71 2.89 18.44
C VAL A 116 5.77 1.79 18.60
N ILE A 117 6.78 1.73 17.73
CA ILE A 117 7.86 0.74 17.82
C ILE A 117 8.63 0.91 19.13
N SER A 118 9.00 2.15 19.48
CA SER A 118 9.75 2.44 20.69
C SER A 118 9.00 2.00 21.94
N LEU A 119 7.72 2.37 22.05
CA LEU A 119 6.87 2.00 23.17
C LEU A 119 6.60 0.49 23.21
N SER A 120 6.38 -0.12 22.04
CA SER A 120 6.16 -1.57 21.93
C SER A 120 7.36 -2.34 22.43
N TYR A 121 8.58 -1.96 22.05
CA TYR A 121 9.78 -2.62 22.54
C TYR A 121 10.06 -2.35 24.01
N LEU A 122 9.80 -1.12 24.47
CA LEU A 122 9.97 -0.76 25.88
C LEU A 122 9.08 -1.60 26.80
N ILE A 123 7.89 -2.00 26.35
CA ILE A 123 6.94 -2.79 27.14
C ILE A 123 7.08 -4.29 26.86
N ALA A 124 7.11 -4.69 25.59
CA ALA A 124 7.07 -6.10 25.20
C ALA A 124 8.37 -6.84 25.54
N ILE A 125 9.54 -6.19 25.44
CA ILE A 125 10.81 -6.85 25.73
C ILE A 125 10.92 -7.19 27.22
N PRO A 126 10.71 -6.27 28.18
CA PRO A 126 10.76 -6.62 29.60
C PRO A 126 9.72 -7.67 30.02
N ILE A 127 8.47 -7.53 29.54
CA ILE A 127 7.42 -8.51 29.84
C ILE A 127 7.79 -9.88 29.26
N GLY A 128 8.28 -9.92 28.01
CA GLY A 128 8.72 -11.15 27.36
C GLY A 128 9.89 -11.82 28.09
N ILE A 129 10.91 -11.06 28.48
CA ILE A 129 12.05 -11.57 29.24
C ILE A 129 11.59 -12.10 30.60
N TYR A 130 10.77 -11.35 31.34
CA TYR A 130 10.29 -11.74 32.66
C TYR A 130 9.42 -13.00 32.61
N SER A 131 8.50 -13.07 31.64
CA SER A 131 7.65 -14.23 31.40
C SER A 131 8.48 -15.47 31.05
N ALA A 132 9.44 -15.32 30.12
CA ALA A 132 10.33 -16.41 29.70
C ALA A 132 11.27 -16.91 30.79
N ALA A 133 11.75 -16.02 31.67
CA ALA A 133 12.59 -16.39 32.81
C ALA A 133 11.81 -17.09 33.94
N ARG A 134 10.48 -16.89 34.02
CA ARG A 134 9.59 -17.47 35.04
C ARG A 134 8.44 -18.22 34.40
N GLN A 135 8.78 -19.20 33.59
CA GLN A 135 7.81 -20.04 32.87
C GLN A 135 6.78 -20.66 33.84
N TYR A 136 5.52 -20.72 33.40
CA TYR A 136 4.37 -21.23 34.16
C TYR A 136 4.00 -20.44 35.42
N SER A 137 4.66 -19.31 35.68
CA SER A 137 4.26 -18.40 36.76
C SER A 137 2.90 -17.76 36.48
N LYS A 138 2.30 -17.16 37.52
CA LYS A 138 1.04 -16.40 37.35
C LYS A 138 1.21 -15.23 36.37
N VAL A 139 2.38 -14.60 36.37
CA VAL A 139 2.68 -13.47 35.48
C VAL A 139 2.79 -13.93 34.03
N ASP A 140 3.47 -15.05 33.78
CA ASP A 140 3.52 -15.67 32.45
C ASP A 140 2.11 -15.96 31.93
N ARG A 141 1.33 -16.76 32.67
CA ARG A 141 -0.05 -17.10 32.29
C ARG A 141 -0.93 -15.87 32.06
N PHE A 142 -0.84 -14.85 32.90
CA PHE A 142 -1.63 -13.63 32.75
C PHE A 142 -1.19 -12.82 31.53
N SER A 143 0.11 -12.62 31.32
CA SER A 143 0.65 -11.89 30.16
C SER A 143 0.31 -12.58 28.85
N THR A 144 0.44 -13.91 28.80
CA THR A 144 0.09 -14.74 27.66
C THR A 144 -1.42 -14.67 27.37
N PHE A 145 -2.27 -14.76 28.40
CA PHE A 145 -3.71 -14.58 28.23
C PHE A 145 -4.06 -13.20 27.66
N MET A 146 -3.47 -12.12 28.20
CA MET A 146 -3.71 -10.76 27.70
C MET A 146 -3.25 -10.60 26.25
N LEU A 147 -2.10 -11.16 25.88
CA LEU A 147 -1.63 -11.18 24.49
C LEU A 147 -2.64 -11.86 23.57
N PHE A 148 -3.20 -13.01 23.97
CA PHE A 148 -4.23 -13.67 23.17
C PHE A 148 -5.51 -12.85 23.04
N VAL A 149 -5.97 -12.20 24.12
CA VAL A 149 -7.13 -11.30 24.07
C VAL A 149 -6.87 -10.19 23.05
N PHE A 150 -5.79 -9.43 23.18
CA PHE A 150 -5.49 -8.33 22.26
C PHE A 150 -5.27 -8.81 20.82
N TYR A 151 -4.65 -9.98 20.62
CA TYR A 151 -4.43 -10.54 19.29
C TYR A 151 -5.71 -11.05 18.61
N SER A 152 -6.69 -11.49 19.41
CA SER A 152 -7.99 -11.95 18.90
C SER A 152 -8.92 -10.80 18.50
N LEU A 153 -8.69 -9.60 19.01
CA LEU A 153 -9.52 -8.43 18.72
C LEU A 153 -9.11 -7.81 17.37
N PRO A 154 -10.05 -7.58 16.44
CA PRO A 154 -9.74 -6.85 15.22
C PRO A 154 -9.23 -5.44 15.54
N SER A 155 -8.11 -5.04 14.94
CA SER A 155 -7.49 -3.74 15.22
C SER A 155 -8.42 -2.56 14.94
N PHE A 156 -9.23 -2.62 13.87
CA PHE A 156 -10.22 -1.59 13.56
C PHE A 156 -11.28 -1.48 14.67
N TRP A 157 -11.73 -2.62 15.22
CA TRP A 157 -12.74 -2.64 16.28
C TRP A 157 -12.21 -1.99 17.55
N VAL A 158 -10.99 -2.34 17.95
CA VAL A 158 -10.32 -1.74 19.11
C VAL A 158 -10.14 -0.23 18.91
N ALA A 159 -9.71 0.19 17.71
CA ALA A 159 -9.56 1.61 17.39
C ALA A 159 -10.90 2.36 17.48
N THR A 160 -11.99 1.78 16.94
CA THR A 160 -13.32 2.38 17.04
C THR A 160 -13.81 2.47 18.48
N MET A 161 -13.63 1.42 19.30
CA MET A 161 -13.99 1.47 20.72
C MET A 161 -13.16 2.51 21.47
N ALA A 162 -11.87 2.62 21.18
CA ALA A 162 -11.02 3.65 21.78
C ALA A 162 -11.52 5.06 21.43
N ILE A 163 -11.92 5.32 20.18
CA ILE A 163 -12.51 6.60 19.79
C ILE A 163 -13.80 6.86 20.58
N VAL A 164 -14.70 5.90 20.69
CA VAL A 164 -16.01 6.10 21.34
C VAL A 164 -15.91 6.35 22.85
N PHE A 165 -14.95 5.70 23.54
CA PHE A 165 -14.85 5.75 25.00
C PHE A 165 -13.72 6.65 25.54
N LEU A 166 -12.70 6.96 24.75
CA LEU A 166 -11.52 7.73 25.18
C LEU A 166 -11.37 9.09 24.48
N ALA A 167 -12.15 9.38 23.43
CA ALA A 167 -12.22 10.69 22.78
C ALA A 167 -13.40 11.51 23.32
#